data_AF-A0A7X5DH63-F1
#
_entry.id   AF-A0A7X5DH63-F1
#
_cell.length_a   1.000
_cell.length_b   1.000
_cell.length_c   1.000
_cell.angle_alpha   90.00
_cell.angle_beta   90.00
_cell.angle_gamma   90.00
#
_symmetry.space_group_name_H-M   'P 1'
#
loop_
_entity.id
_entity.type
_entity.pdbx_description
1 polymer ?
#
loop_
_entity_poly.entity_id
_entity_poly.type
_entity_poly.pdbx_seq_one_letter_code
_entity_poly.pdbx_strand_id
1 'polypeptide(L)'
;MRNVLGSGRISNPDEWNSILRQLEDSGVEIKFRDGNMAYAPGLRDGNPGQIVIDSDASLSALKHEYQHFLDAQAEGFPSLGKQMFEEPQNRIIKELRAYMVEIKEADKLGLKNVSAQLFENYREEREYIINEFMLLGGN
;
A
#
# COMPACT_ATOMS: atom_id res chain seq x y z
N MET A 1 8.84 -7.53 -7.56
CA MET A 1 8.89 -8.75 -6.71
C MET A 1 8.18 -9.95 -7.33
N ARG A 2 6.98 -9.82 -7.91
CA ARG A 2 6.26 -10.92 -8.62
C ARG A 2 7.10 -11.66 -9.66
N ASN A 3 7.81 -10.94 -10.53
CA ASN A 3 8.62 -11.56 -11.59
C ASN A 3 9.80 -12.39 -11.06
N VAL A 4 10.14 -12.27 -9.77
CA VAL A 4 11.25 -13.01 -9.14
C VAL A 4 10.74 -14.15 -8.27
N LEU A 5 9.67 -13.93 -7.49
CA LEU A 5 9.17 -14.88 -6.49
C LEU A 5 7.83 -15.54 -6.86
N GLY A 6 7.17 -15.09 -7.92
CA GLY A 6 5.81 -15.47 -8.28
C GLY A 6 4.73 -14.78 -7.43
N SER A 7 3.49 -15.24 -7.59
CA SER A 7 2.33 -14.81 -6.79
C SER A 7 2.57 -15.12 -5.31
N GLY A 8 2.35 -14.13 -4.45
CA GLY A 8 2.50 -14.26 -3.00
C GLY A 8 1.56 -15.29 -2.39
N ARG A 9 0.38 -15.47 -2.97
CA ARG A 9 -0.58 -16.51 -2.55
C ARG A 9 -0.02 -17.92 -2.74
N ILE A 10 0.86 -18.12 -3.73
CA ILE A 10 1.47 -19.42 -4.05
C ILE A 10 2.81 -19.57 -3.31
N SER A 11 3.66 -18.55 -3.34
CA SER A 11 5.01 -18.62 -2.76
C SER A 11 5.06 -18.44 -1.25
N ASN A 12 4.07 -17.75 -0.66
CA ASN A 12 4.01 -17.44 0.76
C ASN A 12 2.56 -17.55 1.31
N PRO A 13 1.88 -18.70 1.17
CA PRO A 13 0.45 -18.84 1.46
C PRO A 13 0.09 -18.53 2.91
N ASP A 14 0.93 -18.92 3.89
CA ASP A 14 0.63 -18.72 5.31
C ASP A 14 0.66 -17.24 5.69
N GLU A 15 1.69 -16.50 5.26
CA GLU A 15 1.80 -15.07 5.54
C GLU A 15 0.75 -14.27 4.76
N TRP A 16 0.51 -14.63 3.49
CA TRP A 16 -0.57 -14.06 2.69
C TRP A 16 -1.92 -14.18 3.40
N ASN A 17 -2.29 -15.40 3.80
CA ASN A 17 -3.57 -15.66 4.46
C ASN A 17 -3.65 -15.02 5.85
N SER A 18 -2.53 -14.88 6.55
CA SER A 18 -2.48 -14.18 7.84
C SER A 18 -2.80 -12.69 7.68
N ILE A 19 -2.29 -12.03 6.63
CA ILE A 19 -2.62 -10.63 6.34
C ILE A 19 -4.10 -10.50 6.00
N LEU A 20 -4.66 -11.37 5.16
CA LEU A 20 -6.07 -11.34 4.81
C LEU A 20 -6.98 -11.49 6.03
N ARG A 21 -6.68 -12.44 6.93
CA ARG A 21 -7.45 -12.61 8.17
C ARG A 21 -7.38 -11.37 9.06
N GLN A 22 -6.22 -10.74 9.21
CA GLN A 22 -6.10 -9.51 10.00
C GLN A 22 -6.91 -8.36 9.42
N LEU A 23 -6.97 -8.24 8.10
CA LEU A 23 -7.81 -7.25 7.41
C LEU A 23 -9.30 -7.54 7.64
N GLU A 24 -9.73 -8.79 7.46
CA GLU A 24 -11.12 -9.24 7.72
C GLU A 24 -11.54 -9.02 9.18
N ASP A 25 -10.70 -9.43 10.14
CA ASP A 25 -10.93 -9.27 11.57
C ASP A 25 -11.00 -7.79 11.99
N SER A 26 -10.32 -6.92 11.24
CA SER A 26 -10.37 -5.46 11.42
C SER A 26 -11.56 -4.80 10.74
N GLY A 27 -12.39 -5.55 10.01
CA GLY A 27 -13.59 -5.06 9.32
C GLY A 27 -13.31 -4.39 7.97
N VAL A 28 -12.13 -4.62 7.37
CA VAL A 28 -11.82 -4.15 6.01
C VAL A 28 -12.55 -5.01 4.98
N GLU A 29 -13.19 -4.38 3.99
CA GLU A 29 -13.78 -5.10 2.85
C GLU A 29 -12.68 -5.54 1.86
N ILE A 30 -12.51 -6.85 1.66
CA ILE A 30 -11.54 -7.39 0.69
C ILE A 30 -12.20 -7.60 -0.68
N LYS A 31 -11.61 -7.02 -1.73
CA LYS A 31 -12.05 -7.17 -3.12
C LYS A 31 -10.93 -7.73 -3.98
N PHE A 32 -11.19 -8.83 -4.67
CA PHE A 32 -10.25 -9.35 -5.66
C PHE A 32 -10.47 -8.70 -7.03
N ARG A 33 -9.42 -8.17 -7.63
CA ARG A 33 -9.44 -7.58 -8.98
C ARG A 33 -8.08 -7.74 -9.66
N ASP A 34 -8.08 -8.39 -10.82
CA ASP A 34 -6.86 -8.63 -11.58
C ASP A 34 -6.17 -7.32 -11.99
N GLY A 35 -4.85 -7.27 -11.84
CA GLY A 35 -4.00 -6.14 -12.25
C GLY A 35 -4.09 -4.90 -11.37
N ASN A 36 -4.70 -4.96 -10.18
CA ASN A 36 -4.84 -3.81 -9.30
C ASN A 36 -4.60 -4.15 -7.82
N MET A 37 -3.81 -3.31 -7.15
CA MET A 37 -3.59 -3.32 -5.70
C MET A 37 -3.91 -1.92 -5.18
N ALA A 38 -4.74 -1.82 -4.16
CA ALA A 38 -5.04 -0.53 -3.53
C ALA A 38 -5.75 -0.70 -2.18
N TYR A 39 -5.26 -0.05 -1.13
CA TYR A 39 -6.06 0.29 0.04
C TYR A 39 -6.84 1.59 -0.20
N ALA A 40 -8.12 1.61 0.17
CA ALA A 40 -8.97 2.79 0.09
C ALA A 40 -9.70 3.03 1.42
N PRO A 41 -9.59 4.24 2.01
CA PRO A 41 -10.26 4.57 3.26
C PRO A 41 -11.79 4.52 3.16
N GLY A 42 -12.45 4.35 4.30
CA GLY A 42 -13.89 4.47 4.39
C GLY A 42 -14.40 5.89 4.16
N LEU A 43 -15.70 6.03 3.85
CA LEU A 43 -16.33 7.35 3.63
C LEU A 43 -16.57 8.13 4.93
N ARG A 44 -16.46 7.48 6.09
CA ARG A 44 -16.68 8.07 7.42
C ARG A 44 -15.53 7.69 8.33
N ASP A 45 -15.21 8.57 9.28
CA ASP A 45 -14.16 8.29 10.26
C ASP A 45 -14.47 7.03 11.08
N GLY A 46 -13.44 6.29 11.45
CA GLY A 46 -13.56 5.01 12.14
C GLY A 46 -13.95 3.84 11.24
N ASN A 47 -14.26 4.07 9.96
CA ASN A 47 -14.54 3.00 9.01
C ASN A 47 -13.23 2.49 8.36
N PRO A 48 -12.90 1.19 8.51
CA PRO A 48 -11.66 0.60 7.98
C PRO A 48 -11.52 0.60 6.46
N GLY A 49 -12.60 0.87 5.71
CA GLY A 49 -12.56 0.97 4.26
C GLY A 49 -12.45 -0.39 3.57
N GLN A 50 -11.73 -0.40 2.45
CA GLN A 50 -11.61 -1.56 1.57
C GLN A 50 -10.17 -1.74 1.09
N ILE A 51 -9.82 -2.96 0.72
CA ILE A 51 -8.57 -3.27 0.03
C ILE A 51 -8.87 -4.06 -1.24
N VAL A 52 -8.26 -3.64 -2.33
CA VAL A 52 -8.29 -4.29 -3.63
C VAL A 52 -7.01 -5.11 -3.79
N ILE A 53 -7.16 -6.39 -4.13
CA ILE A 53 -6.06 -7.34 -4.21
C ILE A 53 -6.09 -8.04 -5.58
N ASP A 54 -4.98 -7.94 -6.30
CA ASP A 54 -4.67 -8.84 -7.42
C ASP A 54 -4.21 -10.19 -6.86
N SER A 55 -4.92 -11.26 -7.24
CA SER A 55 -4.61 -12.62 -6.78
C SER A 55 -3.24 -13.13 -7.25
N ASP A 56 -2.66 -12.50 -8.28
CA ASP A 56 -1.35 -12.81 -8.82
C ASP A 56 -0.24 -11.86 -8.30
N ALA A 57 -0.58 -10.87 -7.45
CA ALA A 57 0.41 -9.96 -6.89
C ALA A 57 1.45 -10.69 -6.01
N SER A 58 2.65 -10.11 -5.90
CA SER A 58 3.65 -10.59 -4.94
C SER A 58 3.25 -10.27 -3.51
N LEU A 59 3.75 -11.07 -2.56
CA LEU A 59 3.53 -10.82 -1.14
C LEU A 59 3.98 -9.41 -0.70
N SER A 60 5.09 -8.90 -1.26
CA SER A 60 5.58 -7.54 -0.95
C SER A 60 4.55 -6.46 -1.32
N ALA A 61 3.83 -6.64 -2.44
CA ALA A 61 2.81 -5.70 -2.89
C ALA A 61 1.58 -5.77 -1.98
N LEU A 62 1.19 -6.97 -1.52
CA LEU A 62 0.16 -7.07 -0.48
C LEU A 62 0.60 -6.39 0.83
N LYS A 63 1.87 -6.53 1.22
CA LYS A 63 2.40 -5.86 2.41
C LYS A 63 2.48 -4.34 2.27
N HIS A 64 2.68 -3.84 1.06
CA HIS A 64 2.59 -2.41 0.74
C HIS A 64 1.18 -1.89 1.09
N GLU A 65 0.14 -2.48 0.51
CA GLU A 65 -1.25 -2.06 0.78
C GLU A 65 -1.64 -2.26 2.25
N TYR A 66 -1.13 -3.34 2.85
CA TYR A 66 -1.33 -3.58 4.28
C TYR A 66 -0.67 -2.50 5.15
N GLN A 67 0.47 -1.92 4.73
CA GLN A 67 1.08 -0.80 5.44
C GLN A 67 0.19 0.44 5.42
N HIS A 68 -0.52 0.73 4.32
CA HIS A 68 -1.51 1.81 4.29
C HIS A 68 -2.66 1.56 5.26
N PHE A 69 -3.14 0.32 5.35
CA PHE A 69 -4.12 -0.07 6.36
C PHE A 69 -3.60 0.18 7.78
N LEU A 70 -2.37 -0.22 8.09
CA LEU A 70 -1.76 0.00 9.41
C LEU A 70 -1.62 1.48 9.75
N ASP A 71 -1.23 2.30 8.78
CA ASP A 71 -1.12 3.75 8.94
C ASP A 71 -2.50 4.37 9.23
N ALA A 72 -3.54 3.96 8.48
CA ALA A 72 -4.90 4.40 8.72
C ALA A 72 -5.43 3.93 10.09
N GLN A 73 -5.12 2.69 10.49
CA GLN A 73 -5.50 2.16 11.80
C GLN A 73 -4.87 2.97 12.94
N ALA A 74 -3.58 3.30 12.83
CA ALA A 74 -2.88 4.12 13.81
C ALA A 74 -3.47 5.53 13.95
N GLU A 75 -4.08 6.05 12.89
CA GLU A 75 -4.75 7.35 12.84
C GLU A 75 -6.25 7.28 13.21
N GLY A 76 -6.78 6.10 13.56
CA GLY A 76 -8.19 5.91 13.91
C GLY A 76 -9.12 5.87 12.69
N PHE A 77 -8.61 5.42 11.55
CA PHE A 77 -9.30 5.32 10.25
C PHE A 77 -9.93 6.64 9.80
N PRO A 78 -9.12 7.65 9.44
CA PRO A 78 -9.64 8.90 8.91
C PRO A 78 -10.41 8.64 7.60
N SER A 79 -11.54 9.34 7.44
CA SER A 79 -12.34 9.24 6.22
C SER A 79 -11.57 9.66 4.97
N LEU A 80 -11.99 9.12 3.82
CA LEU A 80 -11.48 9.51 2.50
C LEU A 80 -11.50 11.03 2.33
N GLY A 81 -12.58 11.69 2.76
CA GLY A 81 -12.69 13.15 2.70
C GLY A 81 -11.56 13.85 3.46
N LYS A 82 -11.21 13.40 4.67
CA LYS A 82 -10.08 13.98 5.42
C LYS A 82 -8.74 13.71 4.75
N GLN A 83 -8.53 12.50 4.22
CA GLN A 83 -7.29 12.17 3.53
C GLN A 83 -7.10 12.97 2.22
N MET A 84 -8.18 13.32 1.52
CA MET A 84 -8.08 14.18 0.32
C MET A 84 -7.59 15.60 0.60
N PHE A 85 -7.78 16.10 1.83
CA PHE A 85 -7.30 17.41 2.27
C PHE A 85 -6.06 17.30 3.17
N GLU A 86 -5.44 16.12 3.24
CA GLU A 86 -4.22 15.93 3.98
C GLU A 86 -3.04 16.65 3.29
N GLU A 87 -2.15 17.23 4.10
CA GLU A 87 -0.91 17.82 3.59
C GLU A 87 -0.11 16.77 2.79
N PRO A 88 0.39 17.09 1.59
CA PRO A 88 1.04 16.13 0.70
C PRO A 88 2.25 15.46 1.36
N GLN A 89 2.93 16.14 2.29
CA GLN A 89 4.04 15.59 3.05
C GLN A 89 3.64 14.35 3.86
N ASN A 90 2.44 14.31 4.43
CA ASN A 90 1.99 13.16 5.21
C ASN A 90 1.72 11.96 4.31
N ARG A 91 1.08 12.17 3.15
CA ARG A 91 0.89 11.11 2.15
C ARG A 91 2.23 10.57 1.65
N ILE A 92 3.19 11.45 1.34
CA ILE A 92 4.55 11.04 0.92
C ILE A 92 5.24 10.18 1.98
N ILE A 93 5.10 10.51 3.27
CA ILE A 93 5.67 9.71 4.37
C ILE A 93 5.00 8.34 4.47
N LYS A 94 3.68 8.25 4.26
CA LYS A 94 2.93 6.98 4.21
C LYS A 94 3.41 6.12 3.04
N GLU A 95 3.51 6.68 1.83
CA GLU A 95 4.06 5.98 0.66
C GLU A 95 5.50 5.50 0.90
N LEU A 96 6.37 6.36 1.43
CA LEU A 96 7.74 5.96 1.75
C LEU A 96 7.78 4.77 2.71
N ARG A 97 6.93 4.76 3.75
CA ARG A 97 6.84 3.63 4.67
C ARG A 97 6.45 2.35 3.95
N ALA A 98 5.44 2.40 3.08
CA ALA A 98 4.97 1.26 2.31
C ALA A 98 6.04 0.72 1.34
N TYR A 99 6.66 1.58 0.53
CA TYR A 99 7.79 1.19 -0.33
C TYR A 99 8.99 0.64 0.46
N MET A 100 9.28 1.20 1.64
CA MET A 100 10.36 0.69 2.47
C MET A 100 10.12 -0.73 2.98
N VAL A 101 8.87 -1.20 3.08
CA VAL A 101 8.58 -2.60 3.35
C VAL A 101 9.09 -3.47 2.20
N GLU A 102 8.75 -3.11 0.95
CA GLU A 102 9.15 -3.86 -0.23
C GLU A 102 10.66 -3.82 -0.47
N ILE A 103 11.28 -2.64 -0.34
CA ILE A 103 12.72 -2.43 -0.51
C ILE A 103 13.52 -3.28 0.48
N LYS A 104 13.10 -3.31 1.76
CA LYS A 104 13.77 -4.15 2.78
C LYS A 104 13.66 -5.63 2.45
N GLU A 105 12.56 -6.09 1.88
CA GLU A 105 12.42 -7.48 1.45
C GLU A 105 13.33 -7.80 0.26
N ALA A 106 13.34 -6.94 -0.76
CA ALA A 106 14.24 -7.09 -1.90
C ALA A 106 15.71 -7.10 -1.47
N ASP A 107 16.10 -6.21 -0.55
CA ASP A 107 17.46 -6.14 -0.01
C ASP A 107 17.87 -7.38 0.78
N LYS A 108 16.96 -7.93 1.62
CA LYS A 108 17.20 -9.18 2.36
C LYS A 108 17.47 -10.36 1.42
N LEU A 109 16.85 -10.37 0.24
CA LEU A 109 17.02 -11.39 -0.78
C LEU A 109 18.22 -11.10 -1.71
N GLY A 110 18.95 -10.01 -1.49
CA GLY A 110 20.07 -9.61 -2.35
C GLY A 110 19.66 -9.07 -3.72
N LEU A 111 18.38 -8.74 -3.93
CA LEU A 111 17.81 -8.30 -5.20
C LEU A 111 18.01 -6.79 -5.41
N LYS A 112 19.28 -6.38 -5.58
CA LYS A 112 19.65 -4.95 -5.63
C LYS A 112 19.03 -4.17 -6.78
N ASN A 113 18.85 -4.80 -7.94
CA ASN A 113 18.16 -4.19 -9.07
C ASN A 113 16.66 -3.95 -8.78
N VAL A 114 16.00 -4.89 -8.10
CA VAL A 114 14.59 -4.75 -7.70
C VAL A 114 14.44 -3.67 -6.64
N SER A 115 15.32 -3.65 -5.64
CA SER A 115 15.38 -2.62 -4.60
C SER A 115 15.54 -1.22 -5.21
N ALA A 116 16.46 -1.05 -6.16
CA ALA A 116 16.64 0.20 -6.89
C ALA A 116 15.37 0.60 -7.67
N GLN A 117 14.75 -0.33 -8.42
CA GLN A 117 13.53 -0.04 -9.17
C GLN A 117 12.36 0.35 -8.25
N LEU A 118 12.20 -0.29 -7.09
CA LEU A 118 11.17 0.08 -6.12
C LEU A 118 11.41 1.50 -5.58
N PHE A 119 12.66 1.87 -5.35
CA PHE A 119 12.98 3.25 -4.95
C PHE A 119 12.67 4.26 -6.06
N GLU A 120 12.90 3.90 -7.34
CA GLU A 120 12.48 4.74 -8.47
C GLU A 120 10.96 4.94 -8.53
N ASN A 121 10.19 3.86 -8.38
CA ASN A 121 8.73 3.94 -8.35
C ASN A 121 8.24 4.87 -7.23
N TYR A 122 8.84 4.80 -6.03
CA TYR A 122 8.56 5.75 -4.95
C TYR A 122 8.87 7.20 -5.36
N ARG A 123 9.97 7.47 -6.08
CA ARG A 123 10.30 8.82 -6.53
C ARG A 123 9.25 9.35 -7.51
N GLU A 124 8.80 8.52 -8.45
CA GLU A 124 7.75 8.87 -9.41
C GLU A 124 6.42 9.19 -8.70
N GLU A 125 6.05 8.38 -7.72
CA GLU A 125 4.82 8.57 -6.94
C GLU A 125 4.89 9.82 -6.05
N ARG A 126 6.03 10.09 -5.42
CA ARG A 126 6.25 11.34 -4.70
C ARG A 126 6.06 12.56 -5.60
N GLU A 127 6.61 12.54 -6.81
CA GLU A 127 6.43 13.64 -7.77
C GLU A 127 4.97 13.75 -8.22
N TYR A 128 4.27 12.63 -8.42
CA TYR A 128 2.84 12.63 -8.70
C TYR A 128 2.02 13.31 -7.59
N ILE A 129 2.23 12.96 -6.32
CA ILE A 129 1.53 13.55 -5.17
C ILE A 129 1.77 15.06 -5.09
N ILE A 130 3.01 15.49 -5.29
CA ILE A 130 3.39 16.92 -5.27
C ILE A 130 2.68 17.67 -6.40
N ASN A 131 2.67 17.10 -7.61
CA ASN A 131 2.02 17.71 -8.77
C ASN A 131 0.50 17.75 -8.62
N GLU A 132 -0.12 16.69 -8.09
CA GLU A 132 -1.55 16.64 -7.78
C GLU A 132 -1.94 17.78 -6.80
N PHE A 133 -1.16 17.97 -5.74
CA PHE A 133 -1.40 19.05 -4.77
C PHE A 133 -1.30 20.44 -5.41
N MET A 134 -0.28 20.68 -6.25
CA MET A 134 -0.14 21.95 -6.97
C MET A 134 -1.32 22.22 -7.92
N LEU A 135 -1.82 21.20 -8.61
CA LEU A 135 -2.96 21.32 -9.53
C LEU A 135 -4.27 21.58 -8.81
N LEU A 136 -4.44 21.07 -7.58
CA LEU A 136 -5.63 21.29 -6.74
C LEU A 136 -5.64 22.65 -6.03
N GLY A 137 -4.63 23.51 -6.28
CA GLY A 137 -4.60 24.88 -5.74
C GLY A 137 -4.11 24.97 -4.30
N GLY A 138 -3.30 24.01 -3.85
CA GLY A 138 -2.59 24.12 -2.57
C GLY A 138 -1.66 25.35 -2.58
N ASN A 139 -1.94 26.33 -1.72
CA ASN A 139 -1.12 27.52 -1.49
C ASN A 139 -0.22 27.33 -0.28
#